data_AF-M5RWS9-F1
#
_entry.id   AF-M5RWS9-F1
#
_cell.length_a   1.000
_cell.length_b   1.000
_cell.length_c   1.000
_cell.angle_alpha   90.00
_cell.angle_beta   90.00
_cell.angle_gamma   90.00
#
_symmetry.space_group_name_H-M   'P 1'
#
loop_
_entity.id
_entity.type
_entity.pdbx_description
1 polymer ?
#
loop_
_entity_poly.entity_id
_entity_poly.type
_entity_poly.pdbx_seq_one_letter_code
_entity_poly.pdbx_strand_id
1 'polypeptide(L)' 'MQCDLMTSIPEWIIEHPETTGVFQELGLDTSCAGKSLQYVCHHHGLSPQAVLARLHQVIGRQ' A
#
# COMPACT_ATOMS: atom_id res chain seq x y z
N MET A 1 -1.49 -13.72 3.29
CA MET A 1 -2.78 -13.37 2.65
C MET A 1 -2.53 -12.84 1.22
N GLN A 2 -3.58 -12.60 0.43
CA GLN A 2 -3.45 -11.90 -0.86
C GLN A 2 -3.73 -10.41 -0.61
N CYS A 3 -2.69 -9.60 -0.46
CA CYS A 3 -2.83 -8.17 -0.27
C CYS A 3 -3.15 -7.50 -1.62
N ASP A 4 -4.17 -6.65 -1.64
CA ASP A 4 -4.63 -5.93 -2.83
C ASP A 4 -5.05 -4.49 -2.49
N LEU A 5 -5.77 -3.85 -3.41
CA LEU A 5 -6.27 -2.48 -3.26
C LEU A 5 -7.25 -2.27 -2.10
N MET A 6 -7.94 -3.33 -1.68
CA MET A 6 -8.92 -3.32 -0.60
C MET A 6 -8.28 -3.59 0.76
N THR A 7 -7.09 -4.18 0.78
CA THR A 7 -6.29 -4.38 1.98
C THR A 7 -5.80 -3.05 2.55
N SER A 8 -5.80 -2.93 3.87
CA SER A 8 -5.31 -1.71 4.52
C SER A 8 -3.78 -1.65 4.54
N ILE A 9 -3.22 -0.43 4.62
CA ILE A 9 -1.76 -0.25 4.69
C ILE A 9 -1.14 -0.98 5.90
N PRO A 10 -1.73 -0.95 7.12
CA PRO A 10 -1.22 -1.74 8.24
C PRO A 10 -1.16 -3.25 7.94
N GLU A 11 -2.19 -3.82 7.29
CA GLU A 11 -2.17 -5.23 6.89
C GLU A 11 -1.08 -5.52 5.85
N TRP A 12 -0.88 -4.62 4.87
CA TRP A 12 0.24 -4.70 3.92
C TRP A 12 1.59 -4.75 4.64
N ILE A 13 1.80 -3.93 5.66
CA ILE A 13 3.06 -3.89 6.42
C ILE A 13 3.23 -5.13 7.31
N ILE A 14 2.14 -5.65 7.90
CA ILE A 14 2.18 -6.88 8.70
C ILE A 14 2.58 -8.08 7.84
N GLU A 15 2.00 -8.21 6.65
CA GLU A 15 2.26 -9.34 5.75
C GLU A 15 3.56 -9.18 4.96
N HIS A 16 3.89 -7.94 4.56
CA HIS A 16 5.03 -7.60 3.70
C HIS A 16 5.74 -6.33 4.23
N PRO A 17 6.54 -6.44 5.31
CA PRO A 17 7.24 -5.29 5.91
C PRO A 17 8.10 -4.48 4.93
N GLU A 18 8.63 -5.12 3.88
CA GLU A 18 9.39 -4.50 2.80
C GLU A 18 8.62 -3.39 2.05
N THR A 19 7.29 -3.42 2.09
CA THR A 19 6.44 -2.39 1.48
C THR A 19 6.45 -1.05 2.22
N THR A 20 6.93 -1.03 3.47
CA THR A 20 7.02 0.20 4.29
C THR A 20 7.78 1.32 3.58
N GLY A 21 8.87 0.98 2.87
CA GLY A 21 9.66 1.98 2.14
C GLY A 21 8.83 2.69 1.06
N VAL A 22 8.00 1.95 0.33
CA VAL A 22 7.11 2.52 -0.70
C VAL A 22 6.10 3.48 -0.09
N PHE A 23 5.50 3.12 1.05
CA PHE A 23 4.54 3.99 1.73
C PHE A 23 5.19 5.27 2.27
N GLN A 24 6.38 5.16 2.86
CA GLN A 24 7.15 6.31 3.36
C GLN A 24 7.55 7.27 2.24
N GLU A 25 8.05 6.76 1.12
CA GLU A 25 8.42 7.56 -0.06
C GLU A 25 7.23 8.31 -0.67
N LEU A 26 6.04 7.70 -0.62
CA LEU A 26 4.80 8.30 -1.13
C LEU A 26 4.11 9.21 -0.10
N GLY A 27 4.63 9.31 1.13
CA GLY A 27 4.03 10.07 2.22
C GLY A 27 2.66 9.54 2.65
N LEU A 28 2.43 8.23 2.49
CA LEU A 28 1.19 7.57 2.89
C LEU A 28 1.27 7.21 4.38
N ASP A 29 0.46 7.89 5.19
CA ASP A 29 0.44 7.66 6.62
C ASP A 29 -0.38 6.41 6.99
N THR A 30 0.21 5.56 7.83
CA THR A 30 -0.36 4.32 8.35
C THR A 30 -1.34 4.57 9.51
N SER A 31 -1.45 5.81 10.00
CA SER A 31 -2.36 6.20 11.09
C SER A 31 -3.84 6.14 10.72
N CYS A 32 -4.16 5.95 9.44
CA CYS A 32 -5.51 5.83 8.91
C CYS A 32 -6.17 4.47 9.22
N ALA A 33 -6.57 4.25 10.49
CA ALA A 33 -7.56 3.29 11.02
C ALA A 33 -8.21 2.28 10.03
N GLY A 34 -7.44 1.37 9.43
CA GLY A 34 -7.97 0.30 8.58
C GLY A 34 -8.54 0.74 7.21
N LYS A 35 -8.21 1.95 6.73
CA LYS A 35 -8.58 2.38 5.37
C LYS A 35 -7.82 1.57 4.33
N SER A 36 -8.49 1.22 3.23
CA SER A 36 -7.89 0.46 2.15
C SER A 36 -6.80 1.27 1.42
N LEU A 37 -5.84 0.55 0.83
CA LEU A 37 -4.81 1.15 -0.02
C LEU A 37 -5.41 2.06 -1.11
N GLN A 38 -6.50 1.62 -1.74
CA GLN A 38 -7.21 2.42 -2.74
C GLN A 38 -7.72 3.74 -2.19
N TYR A 39 -8.36 3.71 -1.02
CA TYR A 39 -8.89 4.93 -0.41
C TYR A 39 -7.76 5.93 -0.14
N VAL A 40 -6.66 5.45 0.46
CA VAL A 40 -5.52 6.31 0.81
C VAL A 40 -4.87 6.89 -0.45
N CYS A 41 -4.67 6.07 -1.49
CA CYS A 41 -4.14 6.55 -2.77
C CYS A 41 -5.00 7.67 -3.36
N HIS A 42 -6.32 7.48 -3.43
CA HIS A 42 -7.22 8.51 -3.96
C HIS A 42 -7.19 9.80 -3.13
N HIS A 43 -7.17 9.69 -1.80
CA HIS A 43 -7.11 10.86 -0.91
C HIS A 43 -5.80 11.64 -1.07
N HIS A 44 -4.71 10.98 -1.46
CA HIS A 44 -3.41 11.59 -1.71
C HIS A 44 -3.18 11.96 -3.19
N GLY A 45 -4.19 11.83 -4.05
CA GLY A 45 -4.06 12.12 -5.49
C GLY A 45 -3.15 11.14 -6.24
N LEU A 46 -2.88 9.98 -5.68
CA LEU A 46 -2.07 8.92 -6.28
C LEU A 46 -2.94 7.94 -7.08
N SER A 47 -2.36 7.31 -8.10
CA SER A 47 -3.00 6.21 -8.82
C SER A 47 -2.89 4.91 -8.01
N PRO A 48 -4.00 4.31 -7.54
CA PRO A 48 -3.94 3.07 -6.75
C PRO A 48 -3.28 1.92 -7.51
N GLN A 49 -3.54 1.80 -8.82
CA GLN A 49 -2.96 0.76 -9.67
C GLN A 49 -1.45 0.92 -9.80
N ALA A 50 -0.95 2.16 -9.94
CA ALA A 50 0.49 2.40 -10.02
C ALA A 50 1.20 2.07 -8.70
N VAL A 51 0.57 2.43 -7.57
CA VAL A 51 1.10 2.08 -6.25
C VAL A 51 1.09 0.57 -6.04
N LEU A 52 -0.01 -0.12 -6.38
CA LEU A 52 -0.10 -1.58 -6.29
C LEU A 52 0.98 -2.28 -7.11
N ALA A 53 1.21 -1.84 -8.35
CA ALA A 53 2.26 -2.39 -9.20
C ALA A 53 3.63 -2.24 -8.52
N ARG A 54 3.92 -1.06 -7.93
CA ARG A 54 5.16 -0.81 -7.20
C ARG A 54 5.31 -1.71 -5.98
N LEU A 55 4.23 -1.94 -5.23
CA LEU A 55 4.22 -2.85 -4.08
C LEU A 55 4.50 -4.29 -4.53
N HIS A 56 3.85 -4.75 -5.60
CA HIS A 56 4.09 -6.08 -6.19
C HIS A 56 5.54 -6.29 -6.63
N GLN A 57 6.18 -5.26 -7.21
CA GLN A 57 7.59 -5.31 -7.57
C GLN A 57 8.50 -5.52 -6.36
N VAL A 58 8.22 -4.83 -5.24
CA VAL A 58 9.05 -4.94 -4.02
C VAL A 58 8.90 -6.31 -3.36
N ILE A 59 7.70 -6.89 -3.36
CA ILE A 59 7.46 -8.23 -2.78
C ILE A 59 7.80 -9.38 -3.75
N GLY A 60 8.30 -9.06 -4.96
CA GLY A 60 8.67 -10.06 -5.97
C GLY A 60 7.49 -10.81 -6.60
N ARG A 61 6.26 -10.27 -6.55
CA ARG A 61 5.10 -10.81 -7.28
C ARG A 61 5.06 -10.19 -8.69
N GLN A 62 5.10 -11.04 -9.70
CA GLN A 62 4.92 -10.69 -11.11
C GLN A 62 3.48 -10.96 -11.54
#